data_AF-A0A225SPB9-F1
#
_entry.id   AF-A0A225SPB9-F1
#
_cell.length_a   1.000
_cell.length_b   1.000
_cell.length_c   1.000
_cell.angle_alpha   90.00
_cell.angle_beta   90.00
_cell.angle_gamma   90.00
#
_symmetry.space_group_name_H-M   'P 1'
#
loop_
_entity.id
_entity.type
_entity.pdbx_description
1 polymer ?
#
loop_
_entity_poly.entity_id
_entity_poly.type
_entity_poly.pdbx_seq_one_letter_code
_entity_poly.pdbx_strand_id
1 'polypeptide(L)'
;MKPKRCLPLSRSLAMYGLLLLTPPCIHATESAADDLSLLRQTPTFALGQVGFIGHISESEQRYRRLLQSPAALELFTRLIDDGSATKEARLYAACALRKLNAAQFVQLTNELRKEGGHVSVLRTDILQRESIQDQLQTIAQHGCADAHWR
;
A
#
# COMPACT_ATOMS: atom_id res chain seq x y z
N MET A 1 -70.63 -51.39 -1.00
CA MET A 1 -70.74 -50.44 -2.14
C MET A 1 -69.58 -49.44 -2.07
N LYS A 2 -68.98 -49.08 -3.22
CA LYS A 2 -68.25 -47.79 -3.43
C LYS A 2 -69.30 -46.67 -3.63
N PRO A 3 -69.00 -45.34 -3.66
CA PRO A 3 -67.72 -44.63 -3.86
C PRO A 3 -67.37 -43.74 -2.61
N LYS A 4 -66.52 -42.70 -2.58
CA LYS A 4 -65.86 -41.81 -3.58
C LYS A 4 -64.35 -41.65 -3.30
N ARG A 5 -63.70 -40.67 -3.95
CA ARG A 5 -62.28 -40.28 -3.86
C ARG A 5 -62.16 -38.87 -3.26
N CYS A 6 -61.03 -38.56 -2.62
CA CYS A 6 -60.41 -37.23 -2.62
C CYS A 6 -58.88 -37.36 -2.73
N LEU A 7 -58.31 -36.67 -3.73
CA LEU A 7 -56.94 -36.12 -3.77
C LEU A 7 -57.08 -34.60 -3.48
N PRO A 8 -56.03 -33.81 -3.24
CA PRO A 8 -54.58 -34.06 -3.43
C PRO A 8 -53.80 -33.84 -2.10
N LEU A 9 -52.46 -33.76 -2.01
CA LEU A 9 -51.61 -32.65 -2.48
C LEU A 9 -50.13 -33.08 -2.48
N SER A 10 -49.38 -32.64 -3.49
CA SER A 10 -47.94 -32.88 -3.62
C SER A 10 -47.15 -32.31 -2.44
N ARG A 11 -46.15 -33.07 -1.95
CA ARG A 11 -45.00 -32.53 -1.21
C ARG A 11 -43.75 -32.79 -2.04
N SER A 12 -43.40 -31.80 -2.84
CA SER A 12 -42.21 -31.81 -3.70
C SER A 12 -40.94 -32.03 -2.89
N LEU A 13 -40.02 -32.84 -3.42
CA LEU A 13 -38.63 -32.86 -2.95
C LEU A 13 -38.01 -31.48 -3.18
N ALA A 14 -37.39 -30.94 -2.14
CA ALA A 14 -36.45 -29.82 -2.25
C ALA A 14 -35.10 -30.28 -1.69
N MET A 15 -34.34 -31.01 -2.53
CA MET A 15 -32.99 -31.42 -2.22
C MET A 15 -32.07 -30.19 -2.30
N TYR A 16 -31.73 -29.61 -1.16
CA TYR A 16 -30.85 -28.43 -1.09
C TYR A 16 -29.44 -28.81 -1.56
N GLY A 17 -29.09 -28.39 -2.78
CA GLY A 17 -27.74 -28.49 -3.30
C GLY A 17 -26.81 -27.56 -2.54
N LEU A 18 -25.80 -28.14 -1.87
CA LEU A 18 -24.76 -27.40 -1.16
C LEU A 18 -23.83 -26.74 -2.18
N LEU A 19 -24.09 -25.47 -2.51
CA LEU A 19 -23.22 -24.70 -3.41
C LEU A 19 -21.90 -24.39 -2.70
N LEU A 20 -20.83 -25.08 -3.10
CA LEU A 20 -19.47 -24.82 -2.61
C LEU A 20 -18.97 -23.47 -3.16
N LEU A 21 -19.17 -22.40 -2.39
CA LEU A 21 -18.55 -21.10 -2.64
C LEU A 21 -17.04 -21.16 -2.37
N THR A 22 -16.25 -21.43 -3.40
CA THR A 22 -14.81 -21.17 -3.39
C THR A 22 -14.55 -19.69 -3.65
N PRO A 23 -13.90 -18.94 -2.74
CA PRO A 23 -13.62 -17.52 -2.96
C PRO A 23 -12.50 -17.33 -4.00
N PRO A 24 -12.66 -16.43 -4.99
CA PRO A 24 -11.64 -16.17 -6.00
C PRO A 24 -10.54 -15.23 -5.48
N CYS A 25 -9.51 -15.79 -4.84
CA CYS A 25 -8.39 -15.02 -4.24
C CYS A 25 -7.40 -14.37 -5.24
N ILE A 26 -7.72 -14.28 -6.53
CA ILE A 26 -6.74 -13.99 -7.61
C ILE A 26 -6.46 -12.48 -7.80
N HIS A 27 -7.39 -11.58 -7.46
CA HIS A 27 -7.27 -10.15 -7.79
C HIS A 27 -6.31 -9.34 -6.90
N ALA A 28 -5.89 -9.87 -5.74
CA ALA A 28 -5.12 -9.09 -4.76
C ALA A 28 -3.64 -8.91 -5.13
N THR A 29 -3.05 -9.88 -5.84
CA THR A 29 -1.61 -9.88 -6.16
C THR A 29 -1.26 -9.01 -7.37
N GLU A 30 -2.13 -8.97 -8.36
CA GLU A 30 -1.96 -8.15 -9.58
C GLU A 30 -1.99 -6.65 -9.23
N SER A 31 -2.99 -6.22 -8.46
CA SER A 31 -3.11 -4.83 -7.97
C SER A 31 -1.89 -4.37 -7.16
N ALA A 32 -1.27 -5.24 -6.35
CA ALA A 32 -0.07 -4.90 -5.58
C ALA A 32 1.19 -4.78 -6.47
N ALA A 33 1.29 -5.57 -7.55
CA ALA A 33 2.39 -5.46 -8.51
C ALA A 33 2.32 -4.16 -9.31
N ASP A 34 1.12 -3.74 -9.73
CA ASP A 34 0.88 -2.47 -10.41
C ASP A 34 1.16 -1.26 -9.50
N ASP A 35 0.64 -1.29 -8.26
CA ASP A 35 0.90 -0.23 -7.28
C ASP A 35 2.39 -0.06 -7.00
N LEU A 36 3.15 -1.16 -6.88
CA LEU A 36 4.61 -1.12 -6.70
C LEU A 36 5.32 -0.57 -7.94
N SER A 37 4.91 -1.02 -9.14
CA SER A 37 5.52 -0.61 -10.42
C SER A 37 5.32 0.87 -10.72
N LEU A 38 4.17 1.43 -10.32
CA LEU A 38 3.86 2.85 -10.41
C LEU A 38 4.54 3.66 -9.29
N LEU A 39 4.57 3.15 -8.06
CA LEU A 39 5.25 3.82 -6.94
C LEU A 39 6.76 3.95 -7.20
N ARG A 40 7.40 2.90 -7.74
CA ARG A 40 8.83 2.86 -8.15
C ARG A 40 9.26 4.01 -9.05
N GLN A 41 8.32 4.59 -9.80
CA GLN A 41 8.56 5.64 -10.80
C GLN A 41 8.12 7.04 -10.33
N THR A 42 7.70 7.21 -9.07
CA THR A 42 7.17 8.51 -8.61
C THR A 42 8.24 9.60 -8.60
N PRO A 43 8.01 10.77 -9.21
CA PRO A 43 8.99 11.87 -9.23
C PRO A 43 8.95 12.73 -7.96
N THR A 44 7.99 12.50 -7.05
CA THR A 44 7.73 13.35 -5.89
C THR A 44 7.42 12.50 -4.65
N PHE A 45 8.09 12.80 -3.53
CA PHE A 45 7.75 12.29 -2.22
C PHE A 45 6.75 13.24 -1.53
N ALA A 46 5.58 12.73 -1.15
CA ALA A 46 4.48 13.52 -0.61
C ALA A 46 3.68 12.67 0.40
N LEU A 47 3.52 13.16 1.62
CA LEU A 47 2.68 12.53 2.65
C LEU A 47 1.77 13.57 3.29
N GLY A 48 0.49 13.22 3.44
CA GLY A 48 -0.56 14.12 3.92
C GLY A 48 -1.21 14.92 2.79
N GLN A 49 -1.94 15.97 3.18
CA GLN A 49 -2.65 16.83 2.22
C GLN A 49 -1.66 17.72 1.46
N VAL A 50 -1.70 17.62 0.13
CA VAL A 50 -0.82 18.39 -0.76
C VAL A 50 -1.56 19.09 -1.89
N GLY A 51 -0.90 20.07 -2.52
CA GLY A 51 -1.46 20.94 -3.55
C GLY A 51 -2.46 21.97 -3.01
N PHE A 52 -2.81 22.95 -3.85
CA PHE A 52 -3.60 24.13 -3.47
C PHE A 52 -4.98 23.81 -2.85
N ILE A 53 -5.67 22.77 -3.34
CA ILE A 53 -7.00 22.36 -2.83
C ILE A 53 -6.89 21.32 -1.69
N GLY A 54 -5.68 20.78 -1.43
CA GLY A 54 -5.46 19.71 -0.45
C GLY A 54 -6.01 18.36 -0.91
N HIS A 55 -5.13 17.45 -1.30
CA HIS A 55 -5.48 16.06 -1.61
C HIS A 55 -4.38 15.09 -1.17
N ILE A 56 -4.73 13.83 -0.96
CA ILE A 56 -3.75 12.74 -0.77
C ILE A 56 -3.19 12.36 -2.13
N SER A 57 -1.86 12.44 -2.29
CA SER A 57 -1.20 12.16 -3.56
C SER A 57 -1.44 10.71 -4.02
N GLU A 58 -1.53 10.50 -5.33
CA GLU A 58 -1.65 9.17 -5.93
C GLU A 58 -0.52 8.22 -5.49
N SER A 59 0.68 8.75 -5.27
CA SER A 59 1.84 7.98 -4.80
C SER A 59 1.67 7.54 -3.34
N GLU A 60 1.13 8.42 -2.49
CA GLU A 60 0.78 8.06 -1.11
C GLU A 60 -0.35 7.02 -1.06
N GLN A 61 -1.36 7.13 -1.92
CA GLN A 61 -2.44 6.13 -1.99
C GLN A 61 -1.88 4.73 -2.31
N ARG A 62 -0.97 4.62 -3.29
CA ARG A 62 -0.25 3.36 -3.61
C ARG A 62 0.55 2.86 -2.42
N TYR A 63 1.37 3.72 -1.82
CA TYR A 63 2.13 3.41 -0.61
C TYR A 63 1.24 2.86 0.52
N ARG A 64 0.09 3.50 0.78
CA ARG A 64 -0.87 3.07 1.81
C ARG A 64 -1.49 1.70 1.50
N ARG A 65 -1.82 1.39 0.23
CA ARG A 65 -2.32 0.06 -0.19
C ARG A 65 -1.25 -1.02 -0.06
N LEU A 66 -0.03 -0.74 -0.51
CA LEU A 66 1.12 -1.65 -0.36
C LEU A 66 1.46 -1.92 1.11
N LEU A 67 1.33 -0.92 1.98
CA LEU A 67 1.54 -1.05 3.43
C LEU A 67 0.52 -1.95 4.13
N GLN A 68 -0.67 -2.13 3.55
CA GLN A 68 -1.70 -3.06 4.05
C GLN A 68 -1.48 -4.51 3.60
N SER A 69 -0.55 -4.75 2.66
CA SER A 69 -0.24 -6.10 2.19
C SER A 69 0.43 -6.96 3.27
N PRO A 70 0.10 -8.25 3.41
CA PRO A 70 0.88 -9.19 4.21
C PRO A 70 2.37 -9.25 3.81
N ALA A 71 2.69 -8.93 2.55
CA ALA A 71 4.05 -8.89 2.02
C ALA A 71 4.72 -7.51 2.14
N ALA A 72 4.12 -6.52 2.84
CA ALA A 72 4.61 -5.13 2.86
C ALA A 72 6.11 -5.02 3.22
N LEU A 73 6.58 -5.76 4.23
CA LEU A 73 7.99 -5.74 4.63
C LEU A 73 8.93 -6.20 3.49
N GLU A 74 8.56 -7.26 2.77
CA GLU A 74 9.32 -7.78 1.63
C GLU A 74 9.30 -6.80 0.46
N LEU A 75 8.13 -6.25 0.13
CA LEU A 75 7.94 -5.29 -0.97
C LEU A 75 8.77 -4.01 -0.75
N PHE A 76 8.74 -3.44 0.46
CA PHE A 76 9.50 -2.23 0.76
C PHE A 76 10.99 -2.49 1.01
N THR A 77 11.38 -3.69 1.45
CA THR A 77 12.81 -4.09 1.47
C THR A 77 13.36 -4.21 0.05
N ARG A 78 12.61 -4.77 -0.89
CA ARG A 78 13.02 -4.74 -2.31
C ARG A 78 13.08 -3.31 -2.86
N LEU A 79 12.10 -2.46 -2.53
CA LEU A 79 12.04 -1.10 -3.07
C LEU A 79 13.17 -0.21 -2.55
N ILE A 80 13.61 -0.33 -1.29
CA ILE A 80 14.72 0.50 -0.76
C ILE A 80 16.07 0.18 -1.42
N ASP A 81 16.28 -1.07 -1.82
CA ASP A 81 17.51 -1.57 -2.47
C ASP A 81 17.47 -1.48 -4.01
N ASP A 82 16.33 -1.10 -4.59
CA ASP A 82 16.16 -0.97 -6.04
C ASP A 82 16.84 0.31 -6.57
N GLY A 83 18.09 0.19 -7.01
CA GLY A 83 18.87 1.28 -7.60
C GLY A 83 18.30 1.87 -8.91
N SER A 84 17.20 1.31 -9.45
CA SER A 84 16.47 1.85 -10.59
C SER A 84 15.13 2.49 -10.22
N ALA A 85 14.71 2.39 -8.96
CA ALA A 85 13.61 3.16 -8.41
C ALA A 85 14.02 4.63 -8.20
N THR A 86 13.06 5.55 -8.29
CA THR A 86 13.33 6.95 -7.93
C THR A 86 13.71 7.07 -6.46
N LYS A 87 14.48 8.12 -6.14
CA LYS A 87 14.89 8.37 -4.76
C LYS A 87 13.69 8.70 -3.86
N GLU A 88 12.66 9.31 -4.45
CA GLU A 88 11.36 9.57 -3.88
C GLU A 88 10.58 8.28 -3.57
N ALA A 89 10.56 7.30 -4.48
CA ALA A 89 9.99 5.97 -4.24
C ALA A 89 10.70 5.26 -3.06
N ARG A 90 12.02 5.39 -3.02
CA ARG A 90 12.87 4.81 -1.96
C ARG A 90 12.66 5.51 -0.61
N LEU A 91 12.22 6.77 -0.57
CA LEU A 91 11.76 7.40 0.68
C LEU A 91 10.40 6.88 1.16
N TYR A 92 9.45 6.56 0.27
CA TYR A 92 8.25 5.82 0.68
C TYR A 92 8.61 4.44 1.26
N ALA A 93 9.62 3.76 0.69
CA ALA A 93 10.15 2.52 1.27
C ALA A 93 10.76 2.74 2.66
N ALA A 94 11.58 3.78 2.84
CA ALA A 94 12.12 4.15 4.14
C ALA A 94 11.01 4.39 5.19
N CYS A 95 9.93 5.08 4.81
CA CYS A 95 8.74 5.26 5.66
C CYS A 95 8.10 3.94 6.11
N ALA A 96 7.85 3.03 5.17
CA ALA A 96 7.28 1.73 5.49
C ALA A 96 8.21 0.95 6.42
N LEU A 97 9.51 0.88 6.10
CA LEU A 97 10.49 0.14 6.90
C LEU A 97 10.64 0.72 8.30
N ARG A 98 10.55 2.04 8.48
CA ARG A 98 10.54 2.69 9.79
C ARG A 98 9.33 2.31 10.65
N LYS A 99 8.19 2.02 10.00
CA LYS A 99 6.91 1.64 10.62
C LYS A 99 6.78 0.13 10.87
N LEU A 100 7.34 -0.68 9.97
CA LEU A 100 7.28 -2.16 10.01
C LEU A 100 8.45 -2.80 10.78
N ASN A 101 9.66 -2.21 10.71
CA ASN A 101 10.88 -2.78 11.30
C ASN A 101 11.85 -1.65 11.72
N ALA A 102 11.44 -0.89 12.74
CA ALA A 102 12.20 0.24 13.27
C ALA A 102 13.64 -0.13 13.69
N ALA A 103 13.86 -1.35 14.20
CA ALA A 103 15.15 -1.81 14.69
C ALA A 103 16.21 -1.93 13.57
N GLN A 104 15.79 -2.31 12.35
CA GLN A 104 16.70 -2.46 11.20
C GLN A 104 16.73 -1.23 10.29
N PHE A 105 15.97 -0.17 10.58
CA PHE A 105 15.84 1.01 9.72
C PHE A 105 17.19 1.59 9.25
N VAL A 106 18.16 1.75 10.16
CA VAL A 106 19.48 2.33 9.84
C VAL A 106 20.24 1.46 8.85
N GLN A 107 20.20 0.14 9.02
CA GLN A 107 20.84 -0.85 8.16
C GLN A 107 20.16 -0.90 6.78
N LEU A 108 18.83 -1.01 6.74
CA LEU A 108 18.05 -1.14 5.49
C LEU A 108 18.08 0.14 4.65
N THR A 109 18.35 1.30 5.24
CA THR A 109 18.47 2.58 4.51
C THR A 109 19.91 2.99 4.20
N ASN A 110 20.88 2.10 4.43
CA ASN A 110 22.30 2.44 4.35
C ASN A 110 22.78 2.76 2.93
N GLU A 111 22.36 2.01 1.91
CA GLU A 111 22.78 2.29 0.53
C GLU A 111 22.17 3.59 0.02
N LEU A 112 20.87 3.83 0.24
CA LEU A 112 20.24 5.13 -0.08
C LEU A 112 20.94 6.30 0.63
N ARG A 113 21.38 6.13 1.88
CA ARG A 113 22.15 7.13 2.64
C ARG A 113 23.53 7.41 2.04
N LYS A 114 24.24 6.37 1.57
CA LYS A 114 25.54 6.50 0.89
C LYS A 114 25.42 7.17 -0.48
N GLU A 115 24.41 6.78 -1.26
CA GLU A 115 24.12 7.38 -2.56
C GLU A 115 23.78 8.88 -2.44
N GLY A 116 23.02 9.24 -1.41
CA GLY A 116 22.70 10.61 -1.06
C GLY A 116 22.11 11.44 -2.21
N GLY A 117 22.31 12.75 -2.16
CA GLY A 117 21.75 13.71 -3.10
C GLY A 117 20.39 14.22 -2.64
N HIS A 118 19.55 14.63 -3.59
CA HIS A 118 18.32 15.37 -3.30
C HIS A 118 17.09 14.75 -3.94
N VAL A 119 15.97 14.83 -3.24
CA VAL A 119 14.62 14.42 -3.65
C VAL A 119 13.70 15.61 -3.81
N SER A 120 12.67 15.47 -4.64
CA SER A 120 11.57 16.43 -4.74
C SER A 120 10.52 16.09 -3.69
N VAL A 121 10.38 16.94 -2.67
CA VAL A 121 9.44 16.76 -1.56
C VAL A 121 8.32 17.80 -1.66
N LEU A 122 7.07 17.34 -1.64
CA LEU A 122 5.90 18.21 -1.65
C LEU A 122 5.25 18.18 -0.26
N ARG A 123 5.19 19.34 0.38
CA ARG A 123 4.43 19.57 1.62
C ARG A 123 3.49 20.75 1.39
N THR A 124 2.24 20.62 1.83
CA THR A 124 1.16 21.54 1.46
C THR A 124 1.18 21.81 -0.05
N ASP A 125 1.22 23.07 -0.45
CA ASP A 125 1.33 23.61 -1.79
C ASP A 125 2.78 23.86 -2.27
N ILE A 126 3.81 23.55 -1.45
CA ILE A 126 5.21 23.88 -1.73
C ILE A 126 6.03 22.64 -2.11
N LEU A 127 6.57 22.63 -3.33
CA LEU A 127 7.54 21.65 -3.80
C LEU A 127 8.97 22.14 -3.54
N GLN A 128 9.75 21.39 -2.78
CA GLN A 128 11.15 21.71 -2.45
C GLN A 128 12.11 20.59 -2.86
N ARG A 129 13.39 20.92 -3.01
CA ARG A 129 14.46 19.94 -3.20
C ARG A 129 15.21 19.76 -1.89
N GLU A 130 15.13 18.58 -1.31
CA GLU A 130 15.64 18.30 0.04
C GLU A 130 16.66 17.16 0.03
N SER A 131 17.62 17.24 0.96
CA SER A 131 18.66 16.23 1.15
C SER A 131 18.07 14.88 1.58
N ILE A 132 18.52 13.80 0.96
CA ILE A 132 18.19 12.42 1.38
C ILE A 132 18.66 12.15 2.80
N GLN A 133 19.82 12.68 3.18
CA GLN A 133 20.35 12.52 4.54
C GLN A 133 19.41 13.15 5.57
N ASP A 134 18.89 14.35 5.28
CA ASP A 134 17.95 15.05 6.17
C ASP A 134 16.60 14.36 6.22
N GLN A 135 16.09 13.86 5.08
CA GLN A 135 14.85 13.05 5.09
C GLN A 135 15.04 11.76 5.89
N LEU A 136 16.10 10.98 5.66
CA LEU A 136 16.35 9.74 6.39
C LEU A 136 16.55 9.97 7.90
N GLN A 137 17.18 11.09 8.28
CA GLN A 137 17.32 11.49 9.68
C GLN A 137 15.97 11.84 10.30
N THR A 138 15.16 12.63 9.60
CA THR A 138 13.80 13.01 10.01
C THR A 138 12.92 11.77 10.21
N ILE A 139 12.95 10.84 9.24
CA ILE A 139 12.22 9.57 9.28
C ILE A 139 12.70 8.70 10.45
N ALA A 140 14.01 8.62 10.71
CA ALA A 140 14.55 7.87 11.85
C ALA A 140 13.97 8.39 13.19
N GLN A 141 14.05 9.70 13.38
CA GLN A 141 13.70 10.39 14.63
C GLN A 141 12.19 10.47 14.88
N HIS A 142 11.43 10.86 13.87
CA HIS A 142 10.01 11.22 14.01
C HIS A 142 9.05 10.21 13.36
N GLY A 143 9.59 9.20 12.66
CA GLY A 143 8.79 8.39 11.75
C GLY A 143 8.41 9.18 10.50
N CYS A 144 7.52 8.61 9.70
CA CYS A 144 6.81 9.40 8.68
C CYS A 144 5.47 9.84 9.26
N ALA A 145 5.24 11.15 9.23
CA ALA A 145 4.01 11.72 9.73
C ALA A 145 2.85 11.40 8.78
N ASP A 146 2.02 10.43 9.14
CA ASP A 146 0.66 10.26 8.59
C ASP A 146 -0.27 11.45 9.00
N ALA A 147 0.28 12.50 9.61
CA ALA A 147 -0.42 13.51 10.40
C ALA A 147 -0.92 14.68 9.55
N HIS A 148 -2.13 14.53 9.00
CA HIS A 148 -3.24 15.46 9.21
C HIS A 148 -4.53 14.84 8.63
N TRP A 149 -5.17 13.97 9.43
CA TRP A 149 -6.54 13.48 9.21
C TRP A 149 -7.31 13.27 10.53
N ARG A 150 -7.34 14.31 11.36
CA ARG A 150 -8.46 14.57 12.28
C ARG A 150 -8.90 16.01 12.10
#